data_AF-B8M465-F1
#
_entry.id   AF-B8M465-F1
#
_cell.length_a   1.000
_cell.length_b   1.000
_cell.length_c   1.000
_cell.angle_alpha   90.00
_cell.angle_beta   90.00
_cell.angle_gamma   90.00
#
_symmetry.space_group_name_H-M   'P 1'
#
loop_
_entity.id
_entity.type
_entity.pdbx_description
1 polymer ?
#
loop_
_entity_poly.entity_id
_entity_poly.type
_entity_poly.pdbx_seq_one_letter_code
_entity_poly.pdbx_strand_id
1 'polypeptide(L)'
;MLGRRTDAYWYPQEPWPGRWESRFAYVQEPWRELPHVVIDEREKAVSVHDNITRKKEHIAIYTDGSGYQGYIGVSMVIPAYGKQRTQCIGTEGTSTVYAGEACGIKFALETVLQIAEQDVRIKKPVIFSDSQAALRTLINPRMVSGQMYIRDCVDLLRKCMVEDIDDAWEKLWDKQKAGKPTKKLVTRPSKRTLQYWMFLRKATSSILIQLCTERIGLAHYLWRINKREHPYCAGGLSGQSVKHIFMECPLYADERALMWTRIKGFRRTTDLQKLLSEKTAAVAIAQFIIDTQVLDQFRVADPEAIGMYESAGTAAQPGLANDKDTDVGTRTNAREDDVRSRSASLSVMTNIDTNTSLGSRDSEPANGDVSRGHKGRICEG
;
A
#
# COMPACT_ATOMS: atom_id res chain seq x y z
N MET A 1 19.82 43.14 39.89
CA MET A 1 19.50 43.09 38.44
C MET A 1 18.44 42.02 38.23
N LEU A 2 17.17 42.43 38.18
CA LEU A 2 16.01 41.58 37.94
C LEU A 2 15.65 41.68 36.45
N GLY A 3 15.86 40.59 35.70
CA GLY A 3 15.47 40.49 34.30
C GLY A 3 13.96 40.33 34.18
N ARG A 4 13.30 41.32 33.58
CA ARG A 4 11.86 41.32 33.30
C ARG A 4 11.52 40.19 32.30
N ARG A 5 10.65 39.26 32.73
CA ARG A 5 9.85 38.42 31.83
C ARG A 5 8.89 39.34 31.08
N THR A 6 8.92 39.29 29.76
CA THR A 6 7.88 39.89 28.92
C THR A 6 6.73 38.89 28.86
N ASP A 7 5.65 39.20 29.57
CA ASP A 7 4.37 38.51 29.45
C ASP A 7 3.77 38.84 28.08
N ALA A 8 3.91 37.91 27.14
CA ALA A 8 3.19 37.94 25.89
C ALA A 8 1.75 37.46 26.15
N TYR A 9 0.83 38.40 26.27
CA TYR A 9 -0.60 38.14 26.31
C TYR A 9 -1.04 37.53 24.98
N TRP A 10 -1.39 36.25 25.00
CA TRP A 10 -1.96 35.53 23.87
C TRP A 10 -3.41 35.98 23.66
N TYR A 11 -3.67 36.76 22.61
CA TYR A 11 -5.02 36.92 22.07
C TYR A 11 -5.18 36.02 20.84
N PRO A 12 -6.05 35.00 20.88
CA PRO A 12 -6.39 34.21 19.70
C PRO A 12 -7.29 35.02 18.76
N GLN A 13 -7.08 34.86 17.45
CA GLN A 13 -8.11 35.20 16.48
C GLN A 13 -9.33 34.29 16.71
N GLU A 14 -10.51 34.90 16.77
CA GLU A 14 -11.77 34.17 16.97
C GLU A 14 -11.95 33.06 15.92
N PRO A 15 -12.40 31.85 16.31
CA PRO A 15 -12.64 30.78 15.36
C PRO A 15 -13.94 31.05 14.59
N TRP A 16 -13.84 31.10 13.26
CA TRP A 16 -14.99 31.11 12.38
C TRP A 16 -15.96 29.97 12.75
N PRO A 17 -17.29 30.22 12.82
CA PRO A 17 -18.24 29.19 13.21
C PRO A 17 -18.43 28.16 12.08
N GLY A 18 -18.46 26.88 12.45
CA GLY A 18 -19.48 25.97 11.90
C GLY A 18 -19.14 25.05 10.72
N ARG A 19 -17.93 24.48 10.61
CA ARG A 19 -17.75 23.29 9.76
C ARG A 19 -17.90 22.01 10.58
N TRP A 20 -19.07 21.39 10.48
CA TRP A 20 -19.33 20.07 11.07
C TRP A 20 -18.43 19.00 10.46
N GLU A 21 -17.90 18.09 11.29
CA GLU A 21 -17.16 16.93 10.81
C GLU A 21 -18.06 16.05 9.93
N SER A 22 -17.63 15.79 8.70
CA SER A 22 -18.28 14.81 7.84
C SER A 22 -17.84 13.40 8.23
N ARG A 23 -18.78 12.55 8.65
CA ARG A 23 -18.50 11.17 9.07
C ARG A 23 -18.93 10.17 8.00
N PHE A 24 -18.06 9.21 7.72
CA PHE A 24 -18.29 8.11 6.81
C PHE A 24 -18.79 6.88 7.57
N ALA A 25 -19.74 6.15 6.99
CA ALA A 25 -20.26 4.91 7.57
C ALA A 25 -19.17 3.83 7.71
N TYR A 26 -18.23 3.80 6.78
CA TYR A 26 -17.10 2.87 6.77
C TYR A 26 -15.81 3.64 6.46
N VAL A 27 -14.87 3.68 7.41
CA VAL A 27 -13.54 4.29 7.20
C VAL A 27 -12.61 3.33 6.47
N GLN A 28 -12.81 2.02 6.65
CA GLN A 28 -12.03 0.96 6.01
C GLN A 28 -12.98 -0.05 5.36
N GLU A 29 -12.55 -0.65 4.24
CA GLU A 29 -13.31 -1.70 3.58
C GLU A 29 -13.35 -2.98 4.46
N PRO A 30 -14.53 -3.60 4.68
CA PRO A 30 -14.69 -4.69 5.65
C PRO A 30 -13.82 -5.94 5.44
N TRP A 31 -13.31 -6.16 4.23
CA TRP A 31 -12.49 -7.33 3.87
C TRP A 31 -10.98 -7.10 4.01
N ARG A 32 -10.55 -5.93 4.47
CA ARG A 32 -9.13 -5.66 4.67
C ARG A 32 -8.62 -6.20 5.99
N GLU A 33 -7.32 -6.50 6.00
CA GLU A 33 -6.59 -6.85 7.21
C GLU A 33 -6.56 -5.65 8.17
N LEU A 34 -6.81 -5.94 9.45
CA LEU A 34 -6.90 -4.94 10.50
C LEU A 34 -5.50 -4.58 11.02
N PRO A 35 -5.29 -3.35 11.50
CA PRO A 35 -4.05 -2.98 12.17
C PRO A 35 -3.75 -3.92 13.34
N HIS A 36 -2.49 -4.34 13.50
CA HIS A 36 -2.07 -5.12 14.66
C HIS A 36 -2.07 -4.23 15.91
N VAL A 37 -3.14 -4.37 16.69
CA VAL A 37 -3.39 -3.65 17.94
C VAL A 37 -3.52 -4.65 19.08
N VAL A 38 -2.77 -4.44 20.16
CA VAL A 38 -2.87 -5.26 21.37
C VAL A 38 -3.40 -4.39 22.52
N ILE A 39 -4.48 -4.84 23.13
CA ILE A 39 -5.10 -4.20 24.29
C ILE A 39 -4.99 -5.17 25.45
N ASP A 40 -4.13 -4.85 26.41
CA ASP A 40 -3.89 -5.65 27.61
C ASP A 40 -4.31 -4.89 28.87
N GLU A 41 -4.57 -5.65 29.95
CA GLU A 41 -4.76 -5.10 31.29
C GLU A 41 -3.47 -4.55 31.90
N ARG A 42 -3.57 -3.73 32.94
CA ARG A 42 -2.47 -2.91 33.44
C ARG A 42 -1.20 -3.69 33.69
N GLU A 43 -1.27 -4.70 34.55
CA GLU A 43 -0.07 -5.42 34.97
C GLU A 43 0.60 -6.11 33.78
N LYS A 44 -0.23 -6.67 32.88
CA LYS A 44 0.25 -7.33 31.67
C LYS A 44 0.85 -6.34 30.68
N ALA A 45 0.21 -5.20 30.45
CA ALA A 45 0.69 -4.14 29.57
C ALA A 45 2.03 -3.58 30.04
N VAL A 46 2.19 -3.34 31.33
CA VAL A 46 3.47 -2.93 31.93
C VAL A 46 4.53 -4.00 31.71
N SER A 47 4.21 -5.28 31.98
CA SER A 47 5.15 -6.37 31.74
C SER A 47 5.57 -6.51 30.27
N VAL A 48 4.64 -6.31 29.34
CA VAL A 48 4.91 -6.36 27.88
C VAL A 48 5.76 -5.17 27.48
N HIS A 49 5.42 -3.96 27.93
CA HIS A 49 6.18 -2.74 27.72
C HIS A 49 7.63 -2.90 28.21
N ASP A 50 7.83 -3.36 29.44
CA ASP A 50 9.15 -3.52 30.04
C ASP A 50 9.99 -4.54 29.26
N ASN A 51 9.36 -5.60 28.76
CA ASN A 51 10.05 -6.57 27.92
C ASN A 51 10.47 -5.99 26.56
N ILE A 52 9.57 -5.23 25.90
CA ILE A 52 9.83 -4.58 24.60
C ILE A 52 10.96 -3.55 24.73
N THR A 53 10.88 -2.69 25.74
CA THR A 53 11.86 -1.61 25.98
C THR A 53 13.22 -2.18 26.40
N ARG A 54 13.25 -3.22 27.25
CA ARG A 54 14.50 -3.89 27.68
C ARG A 54 15.28 -4.52 26.53
N LYS A 55 14.60 -5.16 25.57
CA LYS A 55 15.26 -5.80 24.43
C LYS A 55 15.94 -4.80 23.49
N LYS A 56 15.51 -3.53 23.49
CA LYS A 56 16.00 -2.48 22.57
C LYS A 56 15.96 -2.88 21.09
N GLU A 57 15.13 -3.86 20.73
CA GLU A 57 14.88 -4.31 19.34
C GLU A 57 13.85 -3.43 18.63
N HIS A 58 13.15 -2.59 19.39
CA HIS A 58 12.05 -1.75 18.96
C HIS A 58 12.30 -0.28 19.29
N ILE A 59 11.62 0.62 18.58
CA ILE A 59 11.53 2.03 18.96
C ILE A 59 10.20 2.25 19.66
N ALA A 60 10.28 2.60 20.94
CA ALA A 60 9.13 2.96 21.73
C ALA A 60 8.70 4.40 21.42
N ILE A 61 7.43 4.58 21.13
CA ILE A 61 6.78 5.87 20.89
C ILE A 61 5.64 5.98 21.87
N TYR A 62 5.52 7.10 22.56
CA TYR A 62 4.46 7.34 23.54
C TYR A 62 3.58 8.47 23.04
N THR A 63 2.27 8.31 23.17
CA THR A 63 1.27 9.30 22.74
C THR A 63 0.31 9.58 23.87
N ASP A 64 -0.12 10.83 23.98
CA ASP A 64 -1.08 11.27 25.00
C ASP A 64 -1.95 12.41 24.45
N GLY A 65 -3.23 12.40 24.80
CA GLY A 65 -4.19 13.46 24.50
C GLY A 65 -4.79 14.00 25.79
N SER A 66 -4.69 15.31 26.03
CA SER A 66 -5.20 15.91 27.28
C SER A 66 -6.08 17.11 27.04
N GLY A 67 -7.07 17.29 27.91
CA GLY A 67 -7.86 18.51 28.04
C GLY A 67 -7.31 19.36 29.17
N TYR A 68 -7.03 20.64 28.93
CA TYR A 68 -6.58 21.59 29.95
C TYR A 68 -7.10 22.99 29.69
N GLN A 69 -7.76 23.58 30.69
CA GLN A 69 -8.29 24.95 30.64
C GLN A 69 -9.14 25.27 29.39
N GLY A 70 -9.99 24.33 28.95
CA GLY A 70 -10.84 24.54 27.77
C GLY A 70 -10.16 24.26 26.43
N TYR A 71 -8.91 23.81 26.44
CA TYR A 71 -8.14 23.44 25.25
C TYR A 71 -7.84 21.95 25.19
N ILE A 72 -7.78 21.40 23.98
CA ILE A 72 -7.38 20.02 23.74
C ILE A 72 -5.97 20.00 23.15
N GLY A 73 -5.04 19.45 23.92
CA GLY A 73 -3.66 19.20 23.54
C GLY A 73 -3.43 17.75 23.12
N VAL A 74 -2.41 17.57 22.29
CA VAL A 74 -1.86 16.27 21.90
C VAL A 74 -0.34 16.31 22.06
N SER A 75 0.24 15.22 22.55
CA SER A 75 1.68 15.03 22.60
C SER A 75 2.09 13.65 22.09
N MET A 76 3.29 13.59 21.51
CA MET A 76 3.95 12.36 21.12
C MET A 76 5.46 12.50 21.37
N VAL A 77 6.08 11.45 21.93
CA VAL A 77 7.51 11.43 22.25
C VAL A 77 8.15 10.14 21.75
N ILE A 78 9.34 10.27 21.15
CA ILE A 78 10.23 9.16 20.76
C ILE A 78 11.55 9.31 21.52
N PRO A 79 11.70 8.69 22.71
CA PRO A 79 12.87 8.91 23.57
C PRO A 79 14.20 8.54 22.90
N ALA A 80 14.19 7.46 22.10
CA ALA A 80 15.39 6.96 21.42
C ALA A 80 16.04 7.98 20.46
N TYR A 81 15.25 8.93 19.94
CA TYR A 81 15.72 9.99 19.04
C TYR A 81 15.64 11.39 19.65
N GLY A 82 15.22 11.52 20.91
CA GLY A 82 14.97 12.83 21.53
C GLY A 82 13.95 13.67 20.75
N LYS A 83 13.05 13.03 19.99
CA LYS A 83 12.02 13.73 19.20
C LYS A 83 10.74 13.82 20.02
N GLN A 84 10.12 14.99 20.02
CA GLN A 84 8.82 15.24 20.61
C GLN A 84 7.99 16.16 19.72
N ARG A 85 6.68 15.98 19.71
CA ARG A 85 5.73 16.84 19.02
C ARG A 85 4.54 17.08 19.93
N THR A 86 4.24 18.34 20.20
CA THR A 86 3.09 18.74 21.01
C THR A 86 2.33 19.84 20.27
N GLN A 87 1.00 19.72 20.21
CA GLN A 87 0.15 20.69 19.50
C GLN A 87 -1.20 20.85 20.20
N CYS A 88 -1.77 22.06 20.17
CA CYS A 88 -3.18 22.28 20.50
C CYS A 88 -4.02 22.07 19.23
N ILE A 89 -5.00 21.16 19.30
CA ILE A 89 -5.83 20.80 18.14
C ILE A 89 -7.20 21.48 18.14
N GLY A 90 -7.54 22.18 19.21
CA GLY A 90 -8.80 22.90 19.34
C GLY A 90 -9.15 23.22 20.78
N THR A 91 -10.37 23.71 20.96
CA THR A 91 -10.97 23.90 22.29
C THR A 91 -11.84 22.68 22.62
N GLU A 92 -12.28 22.55 23.87
CA GLU A 92 -13.27 21.53 24.28
C GLU A 92 -14.61 21.67 23.54
N GLY A 93 -14.89 22.84 22.94
CA GLY A 93 -16.04 23.07 22.09
C GLY A 93 -15.87 22.61 20.63
N THR A 94 -14.63 22.42 20.16
CA THR A 94 -14.33 22.04 18.76
C THR A 94 -13.67 20.67 18.62
N SER A 95 -13.07 20.16 19.69
CA SER A 95 -12.36 18.90 19.73
C SER A 95 -12.62 18.16 21.04
N THR A 96 -12.30 16.88 21.08
CA THR A 96 -12.46 16.03 22.27
C THR A 96 -11.11 15.47 22.68
N VAL A 97 -10.97 15.09 23.96
CA VAL A 97 -9.78 14.36 24.44
C VAL A 97 -9.55 13.11 23.59
N TYR A 98 -10.61 12.38 23.25
CA TYR A 98 -10.57 11.25 22.31
C TYR A 98 -9.94 11.61 20.95
N ALA A 99 -10.29 12.76 20.38
CA ALA A 99 -9.70 13.24 19.14
C ALA A 99 -8.21 13.61 19.33
N GLY A 100 -7.84 14.12 20.51
CA GLY A 100 -6.44 14.32 20.93
C GLY A 100 -5.66 13.01 20.92
N GLU A 101 -6.21 11.96 21.53
CA GLU A 101 -5.62 10.62 21.58
C GLU A 101 -5.40 10.02 20.18
N ALA A 102 -6.43 10.05 19.33
CA ALA A 102 -6.32 9.60 17.94
C ALA A 102 -5.30 10.43 17.15
N CYS A 103 -5.24 11.74 17.39
CA CYS A 103 -4.25 12.63 16.79
C CYS A 103 -2.82 12.32 17.28
N GLY A 104 -2.64 11.89 18.53
CA GLY A 104 -1.34 11.46 19.06
C GLY A 104 -0.78 10.27 18.29
N ILE A 105 -1.62 9.27 18.03
CA ILE A 105 -1.27 8.11 17.19
C ILE A 105 -0.93 8.55 15.76
N LYS A 106 -1.71 9.47 15.19
CA LYS A 106 -1.40 10.07 13.88
C LYS A 106 -0.01 10.71 13.88
N PHE A 107 0.32 11.53 14.88
CA PHE A 107 1.62 12.18 14.98
C PHE A 107 2.77 11.19 15.09
N ALA A 108 2.57 10.11 15.84
CA ALA A 108 3.54 9.01 15.91
C ALA A 108 3.81 8.40 14.54
N LEU A 109 2.75 8.05 13.79
CA LEU A 109 2.86 7.45 12.46
C LEU A 109 3.51 8.40 11.44
N GLU A 110 3.12 9.67 11.41
CA GLU A 110 3.74 10.69 10.53
C GLU A 110 5.23 10.83 10.83
N THR A 111 5.60 10.86 12.11
CA THR A 111 7.01 11.03 12.51
C THR A 111 7.84 9.80 12.17
N VAL A 112 7.29 8.60 12.29
CA VAL A 112 7.96 7.36 11.85
C VAL A 112 8.25 7.40 10.36
N LEU A 113 7.27 7.75 9.53
CA LEU A 113 7.46 7.86 8.08
C LEU A 113 8.51 8.92 7.73
N GLN A 114 8.49 10.08 8.37
CA GLN A 114 9.50 11.12 8.16
C GLN A 114 10.92 10.68 8.55
N ILE A 115 11.08 9.88 9.61
CA ILE A 115 12.39 9.31 9.96
C ILE A 115 12.80 8.27 8.91
N ALA A 116 11.84 7.52 8.34
CA ALA A 116 12.13 6.45 7.39
C ALA A 116 12.60 7.00 6.05
N GLU A 117 12.00 8.11 5.62
CA GLU A 117 12.41 8.89 4.45
C GLU A 117 13.83 9.46 4.59
N GLN A 118 14.30 9.70 5.82
CA GLN A 118 15.66 10.18 6.10
C GLN A 118 16.71 9.06 6.04
N ASP A 119 16.34 7.89 5.51
CA ASP A 119 17.19 6.71 5.24
C ASP A 119 17.95 6.19 6.48
N VAL A 120 17.39 6.46 7.66
CA VAL A 120 17.85 5.87 8.92
C VAL A 120 17.27 4.47 9.00
N ARG A 121 18.11 3.44 9.20
CA ARG A 121 17.61 2.10 9.50
C ARG A 121 16.84 2.12 10.83
N ILE A 122 15.53 2.25 10.75
CA ILE A 122 14.65 2.31 11.91
C ILE A 122 14.40 0.88 12.42
N LYS A 123 14.55 0.67 13.72
CA LYS A 123 14.06 -0.54 14.38
C LYS A 123 12.53 -0.59 14.31
N LYS A 124 11.92 -1.76 14.45
CA LYS A 124 10.46 -1.92 14.44
C LYS A 124 9.78 -0.96 15.44
N PRO A 125 9.00 0.03 15.00
CA PRO A 125 8.36 0.99 15.90
C PRO A 125 7.15 0.36 16.62
N VAL A 126 7.01 0.70 17.90
CA VAL A 126 5.90 0.30 18.77
C VAL A 126 5.32 1.57 19.39
N ILE A 127 4.04 1.84 19.12
CA ILE A 127 3.32 2.99 19.67
C ILE A 127 2.55 2.54 20.91
N PHE A 128 2.82 3.19 22.04
CA PHE A 128 2.15 3.02 23.31
C PHE A 128 1.16 4.18 23.51
N SER A 129 -0.11 3.83 23.67
CA SER A 129 -1.20 4.76 24.01
C SER A 129 -2.03 4.14 25.14
N ASP A 130 -2.50 4.92 26.09
CA ASP A 130 -3.45 4.46 27.12
C ASP A 130 -4.92 4.58 26.65
N SER A 131 -5.17 5.23 25.52
CA SER A 131 -6.50 5.38 24.94
C SER A 131 -7.02 4.10 24.29
N GLN A 132 -7.60 3.23 25.12
CA GLN A 132 -8.32 2.05 24.64
C GLN A 132 -9.43 2.40 23.65
N ALA A 133 -10.10 3.54 23.85
CA ALA A 133 -11.15 3.99 22.95
C ALA A 133 -10.59 4.22 21.54
N ALA A 134 -9.46 4.93 21.41
CA ALA A 134 -8.82 5.16 20.12
C ALA A 134 -8.34 3.85 19.49
N LEU A 135 -7.73 2.97 20.28
CA LEU A 135 -7.22 1.67 19.79
C LEU A 135 -8.34 0.72 19.34
N ARG A 136 -9.46 0.64 20.08
CA ARG A 136 -10.65 -0.13 19.67
C ARG A 136 -11.24 0.41 18.38
N THR A 137 -11.24 1.73 18.20
CA THR A 137 -11.70 2.34 16.94
C THR A 137 -10.73 2.06 15.78
N LEU A 138 -9.43 1.95 16.01
CA LEU A 138 -8.49 1.53 14.96
C LEU A 138 -8.72 0.08 14.51
N ILE A 139 -9.12 -0.82 15.42
CA ILE A 139 -9.50 -2.20 15.10
C ILE A 139 -10.85 -2.23 14.36
N ASN A 140 -11.82 -1.41 14.78
CA ASN A 140 -13.15 -1.36 14.20
C ASN A 140 -13.58 0.11 13.98
N PRO A 141 -13.22 0.71 12.84
CA PRO A 141 -13.50 2.12 12.56
C PRO A 141 -15.00 2.42 12.38
N ARG A 142 -15.70 2.69 13.48
CA ARG A 142 -17.11 3.08 13.49
C ARG A 142 -17.29 4.59 13.26
N MET A 143 -18.54 5.02 13.13
CA MET A 143 -18.92 6.44 13.09
C MET A 143 -18.78 7.07 14.49
N VAL A 144 -17.62 7.66 14.78
CA VAL A 144 -17.31 8.36 16.04
C VAL A 144 -16.91 9.83 15.79
N SER A 145 -16.92 10.67 16.84
CA SER A 145 -16.40 12.04 16.75
C SER A 145 -14.88 12.05 16.64
N GLY A 146 -14.29 12.85 15.75
CA GLY A 146 -12.85 12.83 15.48
C GLY A 146 -12.42 11.69 14.55
N GLN A 147 -13.36 11.13 13.78
CA GLN A 147 -13.13 10.10 12.77
C GLN A 147 -12.07 10.50 11.73
N MET A 148 -11.89 11.80 11.48
CA MET A 148 -10.84 12.28 10.57
C MET A 148 -9.44 11.80 11.01
N TYR A 149 -9.13 11.82 12.32
CA TYR A 149 -7.83 11.36 12.81
C TYR A 149 -7.67 9.85 12.73
N ILE A 150 -8.76 9.09 12.93
CA ILE A 150 -8.76 7.63 12.74
C ILE A 150 -8.52 7.28 11.27
N ARG A 151 -9.17 8.00 10.36
CA ARG A 151 -8.95 7.83 8.92
C ARG A 151 -7.50 8.08 8.54
N ASP A 152 -6.93 9.18 9.02
CA ASP A 152 -5.52 9.50 8.80
C ASP A 152 -4.62 8.40 9.36
N CYS A 153 -4.89 7.88 10.57
CA CYS A 153 -4.14 6.77 11.14
C CYS A 153 -4.20 5.51 10.28
N VAL A 154 -5.39 5.11 9.81
CA VAL A 154 -5.56 3.93 8.94
C VAL A 154 -4.81 4.11 7.61
N ASP A 155 -4.87 5.31 7.02
CA ASP A 155 -4.18 5.62 5.77
C ASP A 155 -2.65 5.62 5.96
N LEU A 156 -2.15 6.16 7.07
CA LEU A 156 -0.72 6.14 7.42
C LEU A 156 -0.23 4.73 7.73
N LEU A 157 -0.98 3.94 8.51
CA LEU A 157 -0.68 2.53 8.76
C LEU A 157 -0.59 1.75 7.45
N ARG A 158 -1.48 2.02 6.50
CA ARG A 158 -1.42 1.40 5.16
C ARG A 158 -0.12 1.76 4.44
N LYS A 159 0.30 3.02 4.46
CA LYS A 159 1.57 3.43 3.86
C LYS A 159 2.74 2.67 4.47
N CYS A 160 2.78 2.55 5.80
CA CYS A 160 3.81 1.77 6.50
C CYS A 160 3.79 0.28 6.10
N MET A 161 2.61 -0.33 5.93
CA MET A 161 2.49 -1.77 5.59
C MET A 161 2.79 -2.08 4.12
N VAL A 162 2.40 -1.21 3.18
CA VAL A 162 2.60 -1.45 1.74
C VAL A 162 4.09 -1.56 1.42
N GLU A 163 4.93 -0.72 2.02
CA GLU A 163 6.38 -0.78 1.83
C GLU A 163 6.98 -2.11 2.31
N ASP A 164 6.52 -2.64 3.46
CA ASP A 164 6.96 -3.94 3.96
C ASP A 164 6.46 -5.11 3.10
N ILE A 165 5.23 -5.01 2.60
CA ILE A 165 4.60 -6.03 1.76
C ILE A 165 5.32 -6.10 0.42
N ASP A 166 5.63 -4.97 -0.22
CA ASP A 166 6.36 -4.96 -1.50
C ASP A 166 7.74 -5.63 -1.34
N ASP A 167 8.44 -5.33 -0.24
CA ASP A 167 9.74 -5.91 0.08
C ASP A 167 9.70 -7.41 0.40
N ALA A 168 8.67 -7.86 1.12
CA ALA A 168 8.47 -9.27 1.46
C ALA A 168 8.02 -10.07 0.23
N TRP A 169 7.09 -9.51 -0.54
CA TRP A 169 6.53 -10.11 -1.74
C TRP A 169 7.59 -10.32 -2.80
N GLU A 170 8.49 -9.36 -2.98
CA GLU A 170 9.58 -9.50 -3.94
C GLU A 170 10.59 -10.56 -3.56
N LYS A 171 10.97 -10.64 -2.28
CA LYS A 171 11.83 -11.73 -1.79
C LYS A 171 11.18 -13.09 -2.02
N LEU A 172 9.86 -13.18 -1.88
CA LEU A 172 9.09 -14.39 -2.17
C LEU A 172 9.07 -14.70 -3.67
N TRP A 173 8.82 -13.69 -4.51
CA TRP A 173 8.80 -13.77 -5.96
C TRP A 173 10.14 -14.27 -6.50
N ASP A 174 11.25 -13.73 -6.02
CA ASP A 174 12.60 -14.13 -6.43
C ASP A 174 12.92 -15.57 -6.03
N LYS A 175 12.56 -15.98 -4.81
CA LYS A 175 12.77 -17.35 -4.31
C LYS A 175 11.90 -18.40 -5.03
N GLN A 176 10.78 -18.01 -5.62
CA GLN A 176 9.85 -18.96 -6.24
C GLN A 176 10.44 -19.62 -7.51
N LYS A 177 10.73 -20.93 -7.41
CA LYS A 177 11.33 -21.73 -8.50
C LYS A 177 10.34 -22.16 -9.58
N ALA A 178 9.06 -22.35 -9.23
CA ALA A 178 8.00 -22.77 -10.15
C ALA A 178 7.55 -21.65 -11.12
N GLY A 179 7.89 -20.40 -10.83
CA GLY A 179 7.47 -19.22 -11.59
C GLY A 179 8.31 -18.91 -12.84
N LYS A 180 9.25 -19.76 -13.26
CA LYS A 180 10.15 -19.47 -14.40
C LYS A 180 9.42 -18.98 -15.67
N PRO A 181 8.31 -19.59 -16.12
CA PRO A 181 7.54 -19.07 -17.26
C PRO A 181 6.84 -17.74 -16.97
N THR A 182 6.33 -17.55 -15.75
CA THR A 182 5.69 -16.30 -15.32
C THR A 182 6.69 -15.16 -15.20
N LYS A 183 7.94 -15.44 -14.79
CA LYS A 183 9.05 -14.49 -14.76
C LYS A 183 9.48 -14.00 -16.14
N LYS A 184 9.28 -14.82 -17.19
CA LYS A 184 9.47 -14.39 -18.59
C LYS A 184 8.40 -13.40 -19.05
N LEU A 185 7.17 -13.50 -18.50
CA LEU A 185 6.08 -12.55 -18.79
C LEU A 185 6.26 -11.23 -18.02
N VAL A 186 6.63 -11.35 -16.75
CA VAL A 186 6.77 -10.24 -15.81
C VAL A 186 7.98 -10.54 -14.95
N THR A 187 9.11 -9.91 -15.26
CA THR A 187 10.33 -10.05 -14.45
C THR A 187 10.07 -9.60 -13.02
N ARG A 188 9.41 -8.44 -12.86
CA ARG A 188 8.89 -7.90 -11.60
C ARG A 188 7.61 -7.12 -11.89
N PRO A 189 6.53 -7.29 -11.10
CA PRO A 189 5.34 -6.45 -11.25
C PRO A 189 5.73 -4.99 -11.08
N SER A 190 5.46 -4.19 -12.10
CA SER A 190 5.73 -2.75 -12.08
C SER A 190 4.65 -2.03 -12.86
N LYS A 191 4.46 -0.73 -12.58
CA LYS A 191 3.57 0.12 -13.37
C LYS A 191 3.93 0.07 -14.86
N ARG A 192 5.22 -0.03 -15.19
CA ARG A 192 5.72 -0.15 -16.56
C ARG A 192 5.27 -1.45 -17.23
N THR A 193 5.33 -2.58 -16.52
CA THR A 193 4.83 -3.87 -17.02
C THR A 193 3.31 -3.82 -17.25
N LEU A 194 2.55 -3.22 -16.33
CA LEU A 194 1.11 -3.05 -16.52
C LEU A 194 0.82 -2.19 -17.75
N GLN A 195 1.52 -1.07 -17.91
CA GLN A 195 1.39 -0.19 -19.08
C GLN A 195 1.78 -0.85 -20.41
N TYR A 196 2.64 -1.87 -20.41
CA TYR A 196 2.94 -2.66 -21.60
C TYR A 196 1.70 -3.45 -22.06
N TRP A 197 1.06 -4.18 -21.14
CA TRP A 197 -0.06 -5.07 -21.45
C TRP A 197 -1.40 -4.35 -21.58
N MET A 198 -1.60 -3.26 -20.83
CA MET A 198 -2.89 -2.57 -20.74
C MET A 198 -3.42 -2.20 -22.12
N PHE A 199 -2.58 -1.64 -22.99
CA PHE A 199 -2.95 -1.10 -24.29
C PHE A 199 -3.13 -2.13 -25.41
N LEU A 200 -2.83 -3.41 -25.17
CA LEU A 200 -2.86 -4.43 -26.20
C LEU A 200 -4.26 -5.04 -26.34
N ARG A 201 -4.74 -5.17 -27.59
CA ARG A 201 -5.98 -5.92 -27.86
C ARG A 201 -5.81 -7.39 -27.45
N LYS A 202 -6.93 -8.05 -27.17
CA LYS A 202 -6.97 -9.41 -26.61
C LYS A 202 -6.18 -10.43 -27.45
N ALA A 203 -6.27 -10.40 -28.78
CA ALA A 203 -5.54 -11.34 -29.63
C ALA A 203 -4.03 -11.09 -29.57
N THR A 204 -3.59 -9.83 -29.64
CA THR A 204 -2.19 -9.41 -29.48
C THR A 204 -1.62 -9.89 -28.13
N SER A 205 -2.36 -9.64 -27.04
CA SER A 205 -1.99 -10.08 -25.70
C SER A 205 -1.89 -11.60 -25.59
N SER A 206 -2.86 -12.33 -26.16
CA SER A 206 -2.87 -13.80 -26.16
C SER A 206 -1.64 -14.38 -26.86
N ILE A 207 -1.31 -13.85 -28.05
CA ILE A 207 -0.12 -14.26 -28.81
C ILE A 207 1.15 -14.03 -27.98
N LEU A 208 1.33 -12.81 -27.47
CA LEU A 208 2.52 -12.45 -26.69
C LEU A 208 2.64 -13.26 -25.40
N ILE A 209 1.54 -13.54 -24.71
CA ILE A 209 1.55 -14.40 -23.51
C ILE A 209 2.02 -15.82 -23.86
N GLN A 210 1.49 -16.39 -24.95
CA GLN A 210 1.90 -17.73 -25.40
C GLN A 210 3.38 -17.77 -25.81
N LEU A 211 3.86 -16.72 -26.49
CA LEU A 211 5.27 -16.59 -26.88
C LEU A 211 6.20 -16.47 -25.67
N CYS A 212 5.89 -15.58 -24.73
CA CYS A 212 6.70 -15.37 -23.53
C CYS A 212 6.72 -16.59 -22.59
N THR A 213 5.59 -17.30 -22.47
CA THR A 213 5.51 -18.51 -21.63
C THR A 213 6.03 -19.76 -22.33
N GLU A 214 6.20 -19.72 -23.65
CA GLU A 214 6.45 -20.88 -24.51
C GLU A 214 5.44 -22.01 -24.30
N ARG A 215 4.23 -21.68 -23.83
CA ARG A 215 3.07 -22.58 -23.77
C ARG A 215 2.22 -22.33 -25.01
N ILE A 216 2.70 -22.85 -26.13
CA ILE A 216 2.25 -22.47 -27.47
C ILE A 216 2.23 -23.69 -28.38
N GLY A 217 1.33 -23.74 -29.37
CA GLY A 217 1.12 -24.89 -30.26
C GLY A 217 2.27 -25.23 -31.24
N LEU A 218 3.52 -24.96 -30.88
CA LEU A 218 4.69 -25.26 -31.72
C LEU A 218 5.20 -26.70 -31.48
N ALA A 219 5.87 -27.30 -32.47
CA ALA A 219 6.29 -28.70 -32.42
C ALA A 219 7.09 -29.05 -31.16
N HIS A 220 8.03 -28.19 -30.75
CA HIS A 220 8.84 -28.44 -29.56
C HIS A 220 8.01 -28.48 -28.27
N TYR A 221 7.02 -27.60 -28.12
CA TYR A 221 6.13 -27.63 -26.97
C TYR A 221 5.22 -28.86 -26.98
N LEU A 222 4.61 -29.17 -28.13
CA LEU A 222 3.72 -30.31 -28.29
C LEU A 222 4.42 -31.64 -28.03
N TRP A 223 5.68 -31.79 -28.47
CA TRP A 223 6.52 -32.93 -28.14
C TRP A 223 6.76 -33.05 -26.63
N ARG A 224 7.11 -31.94 -25.96
CA ARG A 224 7.34 -31.92 -24.51
C ARG A 224 6.12 -32.38 -23.68
N ILE A 225 4.90 -32.22 -24.20
CA ILE A 225 3.66 -32.66 -23.55
C ILE A 225 3.11 -33.98 -24.14
N ASN A 226 3.92 -34.72 -24.90
CA ASN A 226 3.56 -36.00 -25.52
C ASN A 226 2.34 -35.93 -26.46
N LYS A 227 2.14 -34.80 -27.15
CA LYS A 227 1.10 -34.61 -28.18
C LYS A 227 1.65 -34.67 -29.62
N ARG A 228 2.96 -34.82 -29.77
CA ARG A 228 3.65 -34.96 -31.05
C ARG A 228 4.86 -35.88 -30.88
N GLU A 229 5.18 -36.65 -31.91
CA GLU A 229 6.28 -37.63 -31.88
C GLU A 229 7.67 -36.99 -31.84
N HIS A 230 7.85 -35.87 -32.55
CA HIS A 230 9.15 -35.19 -32.64
C HIS A 230 9.04 -33.66 -32.51
N PRO A 231 10.08 -32.98 -32.00
CA PRO A 231 10.06 -31.53 -31.78
C PRO A 231 10.46 -30.71 -33.01
N TYR A 232 10.90 -31.35 -34.10
CA TYR A 232 11.55 -30.68 -35.23
C TYR A 232 10.61 -29.82 -36.07
N CYS A 233 11.16 -28.70 -36.57
CA CYS A 233 10.53 -27.90 -37.61
C CYS A 233 10.48 -28.66 -38.94
N ALA A 234 9.50 -28.36 -39.81
CA ALA A 234 9.42 -28.90 -41.16
C ALA A 234 10.68 -28.59 -42.01
N GLY A 235 11.38 -27.49 -41.70
CA GLY A 235 12.67 -27.15 -42.32
C GLY A 235 13.86 -27.98 -41.84
N GLY A 236 13.67 -28.94 -40.92
CA GLY A 236 14.60 -30.03 -40.62
C GLY A 236 15.82 -29.73 -39.75
N LEU A 237 16.11 -28.48 -39.38
CA LEU A 237 17.41 -28.12 -38.79
C LEU A 237 17.43 -28.01 -37.25
N SER A 238 16.29 -27.79 -36.60
CA SER A 238 16.21 -27.74 -35.13
C SER A 238 14.79 -27.93 -34.62
N GLY A 239 14.64 -28.03 -33.29
CA GLY A 239 13.34 -28.05 -32.65
C GLY A 239 12.58 -26.75 -32.92
N GLN A 240 11.31 -26.84 -33.34
CA GLN A 240 10.45 -25.69 -33.61
C GLN A 240 10.08 -24.99 -32.30
N SER A 241 11.00 -24.17 -31.80
CA SER A 241 10.83 -23.30 -30.64
C SER A 241 10.48 -21.88 -31.05
N VAL A 242 10.04 -21.05 -30.10
CA VAL A 242 9.81 -19.62 -30.35
C VAL A 242 11.09 -18.94 -30.85
N LYS A 243 12.23 -19.22 -30.19
CA LYS A 243 13.54 -18.70 -30.62
C LYS A 243 13.86 -19.08 -32.07
N HIS A 244 13.67 -20.35 -32.41
CA HIS A 244 13.92 -20.84 -33.76
C HIS A 244 13.10 -20.06 -34.79
N ILE A 245 11.79 -19.92 -34.58
CA ILE A 245 10.90 -19.22 -35.51
C ILE A 245 11.32 -17.75 -35.69
N PHE A 246 11.58 -17.04 -34.58
CA PHE A 246 11.87 -15.60 -34.62
C PHE A 246 13.30 -15.24 -35.01
N MET A 247 14.26 -16.18 -34.93
CA MET A 247 15.67 -15.85 -35.11
C MET A 247 16.38 -16.67 -36.19
N GLU A 248 15.97 -17.90 -36.45
CA GLU A 248 16.80 -18.89 -37.16
C GLU A 248 16.08 -19.58 -38.34
N CYS A 249 14.77 -19.79 -38.25
CA CYS A 249 14.00 -20.63 -39.17
C CYS A 249 14.08 -20.13 -40.63
N PRO A 250 14.65 -20.89 -41.57
CA PRO A 250 14.74 -20.45 -42.97
C PRO A 250 13.38 -20.25 -43.63
N LEU A 251 12.36 -21.02 -43.22
CA LEU A 251 11.01 -20.98 -43.79
C LEU A 251 10.30 -19.64 -43.58
N TYR A 252 10.71 -18.87 -42.57
CA TYR A 252 10.06 -17.60 -42.21
C TYR A 252 10.99 -16.40 -42.40
N ALA A 253 11.98 -16.52 -43.30
CA ALA A 253 13.00 -15.48 -43.48
C ALA A 253 12.40 -14.16 -43.98
N ASP A 254 11.47 -14.24 -44.94
CA ASP A 254 10.85 -13.08 -45.58
C ASP A 254 9.86 -12.39 -44.65
N GLU A 255 9.01 -13.16 -43.96
CA GLU A 255 8.07 -12.65 -42.96
C GLU A 255 8.82 -12.02 -41.78
N ARG A 256 9.96 -12.60 -41.37
CA ARG A 256 10.81 -11.96 -40.36
C ARG A 256 11.37 -10.63 -40.86
N ALA A 257 11.83 -10.56 -42.10
CA ALA A 257 12.32 -9.30 -42.66
C ALA A 257 11.21 -8.23 -42.65
N LEU A 258 9.99 -8.59 -43.07
CA LEU A 258 8.82 -7.72 -43.03
C LEU A 258 8.42 -7.32 -41.61
N MET A 259 8.48 -8.23 -40.64
CA MET A 259 8.27 -7.90 -39.23
C MET A 259 9.22 -6.80 -38.77
N TRP A 260 10.51 -6.93 -39.08
CA TRP A 260 11.53 -5.96 -38.68
C TRP A 260 11.34 -4.57 -39.31
N THR A 261 10.78 -4.46 -40.51
CA THR A 261 10.47 -3.14 -41.11
C THR A 261 9.33 -2.42 -40.40
N ARG A 262 8.41 -3.15 -39.76
CA ARG A 262 7.28 -2.59 -39.01
C ARG A 262 7.68 -2.07 -37.62
N ILE A 263 8.81 -2.52 -37.08
CA ILE A 263 9.28 -2.11 -35.75
C ILE A 263 10.03 -0.79 -35.83
N LYS A 264 9.48 0.26 -35.24
CA LYS A 264 10.11 1.60 -35.21
C LYS A 264 10.95 1.80 -33.94
N GLY A 265 12.11 2.42 -34.09
CA GLY A 265 12.95 2.86 -32.97
C GLY A 265 13.65 1.76 -32.16
N PHE A 266 13.59 0.51 -32.61
CA PHE A 266 14.22 -0.63 -31.94
C PHE A 266 15.21 -1.33 -32.89
N ARG A 267 16.45 -1.52 -32.42
CA ARG A 267 17.49 -2.17 -33.22
C ARG A 267 17.28 -3.68 -33.25
N ARG A 268 17.60 -4.29 -34.39
CA ARG A 268 17.57 -5.74 -34.57
C ARG A 268 18.38 -6.43 -33.47
N THR A 269 17.80 -7.44 -32.84
CA THR A 269 18.42 -8.19 -31.73
C THR A 269 18.29 -9.69 -31.96
N THR A 270 19.23 -10.45 -31.43
CA THR A 270 19.20 -11.91 -31.34
C THR A 270 18.65 -12.40 -30.00
N ASP A 271 18.41 -11.48 -29.05
CA ASP A 271 17.82 -11.76 -27.75
C ASP A 271 16.29 -11.78 -27.87
N LEU A 272 15.72 -12.98 -27.76
CA LEU A 272 14.28 -13.20 -27.83
C LEU A 272 13.52 -12.45 -26.72
N GLN A 273 14.05 -12.44 -25.50
CA GLN A 273 13.34 -11.79 -24.38
C GLN A 273 13.33 -10.28 -24.54
N LYS A 274 14.45 -9.71 -25.00
CA LYS A 274 14.52 -8.27 -25.31
C LYS A 274 13.50 -7.89 -26.38
N LEU A 275 13.37 -8.69 -27.44
CA LEU A 275 12.37 -8.48 -28.49
C LEU A 275 10.94 -8.56 -27.96
N LEU A 276 10.60 -9.62 -27.21
CA LEU A 276 9.24 -9.82 -26.68
C LEU A 276 8.85 -8.74 -25.64
N SER A 277 9.82 -8.19 -24.90
CA SER A 277 9.60 -7.12 -23.92
C SER A 277 9.45 -5.72 -24.52
N GLU A 278 9.79 -5.54 -25.80
CA GLU A 278 9.77 -4.23 -26.45
C GLU A 278 8.34 -3.83 -26.86
N LYS A 279 7.89 -2.66 -26.37
CA LYS A 279 6.52 -2.19 -26.59
C LYS A 279 6.26 -1.88 -28.07
N THR A 280 7.23 -1.30 -28.76
CA THR A 280 7.08 -0.97 -30.19
C THR A 280 7.09 -2.21 -31.09
N ALA A 281 7.59 -3.34 -30.60
CA ALA A 281 7.63 -4.60 -31.34
C ALA A 281 6.36 -5.45 -31.17
N ALA A 282 5.60 -5.25 -30.09
CA ALA A 282 4.46 -6.08 -29.69
C ALA A 282 3.47 -6.36 -30.83
N VAL A 283 3.04 -5.32 -31.56
CA VAL A 283 2.07 -5.47 -32.68
C VAL A 283 2.71 -6.17 -33.88
N ALA A 284 3.96 -5.84 -34.21
CA ALA A 284 4.66 -6.47 -35.32
C ALA A 284 4.90 -7.98 -35.08
N ILE A 285 5.22 -8.35 -33.84
CA ILE A 285 5.39 -9.74 -33.40
C ILE A 285 4.08 -10.52 -33.54
N ALA A 286 2.95 -9.94 -33.11
CA ALA A 286 1.65 -10.57 -33.27
C ALA A 286 1.30 -10.75 -34.75
N GLN A 287 1.53 -9.72 -35.57
CA GLN A 287 1.28 -9.79 -37.01
C GLN A 287 2.14 -10.86 -37.69
N PHE A 288 3.41 -11.01 -37.29
CA PHE A 288 4.29 -12.06 -37.81
C PHE A 288 3.74 -13.47 -37.55
N ILE A 289 3.14 -13.73 -36.39
CA ILE A 289 2.51 -15.04 -36.10
C ILE A 289 1.32 -15.32 -37.02
N ILE A 290 0.58 -14.28 -37.39
CA ILE A 290 -0.56 -14.39 -38.30
C ILE A 290 -0.07 -14.59 -39.72
N ASP A 291 0.87 -13.78 -40.17
CA ASP A 291 1.44 -13.82 -41.53
C ASP A 291 2.06 -15.19 -41.83
N THR A 292 2.78 -15.76 -40.85
CA THR A 292 3.43 -17.09 -40.99
C THR A 292 2.46 -18.26 -40.89
N GLN A 293 1.24 -18.04 -40.38
CA GLN A 293 0.22 -19.07 -40.11
C GLN A 293 0.75 -20.29 -39.34
N VAL A 294 1.82 -20.11 -38.56
CA VAL A 294 2.47 -21.21 -37.83
C VAL A 294 1.60 -21.73 -36.67
N LEU A 295 0.57 -20.98 -36.30
CA LEU A 295 -0.43 -21.34 -35.31
C LEU A 295 -1.82 -21.23 -35.92
N ASP A 296 -2.44 -22.37 -36.21
CA ASP A 296 -3.74 -22.44 -36.88
C ASP A 296 -4.84 -21.68 -36.14
N GLN A 297 -4.77 -21.62 -34.80
CA GLN A 297 -5.73 -20.92 -33.95
C GLN A 297 -5.82 -19.40 -34.19
N PHE A 298 -4.86 -18.79 -34.90
CA PHE A 298 -4.86 -17.37 -35.25
C PHE A 298 -5.14 -17.11 -36.74
N ARG A 299 -5.42 -18.14 -37.54
CA ARG A 299 -5.75 -17.99 -38.98
C ARG A 299 -7.02 -17.19 -39.24
N VAL A 300 -7.99 -17.27 -38.33
CA VAL A 300 -9.32 -16.61 -38.44
C VAL A 300 -9.41 -15.40 -37.49
N ALA A 301 -8.27 -14.90 -36.99
CA ALA A 301 -8.30 -13.71 -36.17
C ALA A 301 -8.73 -12.53 -37.04
N ASP A 302 -9.85 -11.90 -36.68
CA ASP A 302 -10.29 -10.64 -37.26
C ASP A 302 -9.12 -9.63 -37.20
N PRO A 303 -8.72 -9.00 -38.33
CA PRO A 303 -7.70 -7.96 -38.34
C PRO A 303 -7.96 -6.85 -37.31
N GLU A 304 -9.23 -6.57 -36.99
CA GLU A 304 -9.60 -5.63 -35.93
C GLU A 304 -9.32 -6.18 -34.52
N ALA A 305 -9.22 -7.49 -34.30
CA ALA A 305 -8.92 -8.06 -32.99
C ALA A 305 -7.43 -7.89 -32.57
N ILE A 306 -6.57 -7.42 -33.49
CA ILE A 306 -5.12 -7.28 -33.32
C ILE A 306 -4.73 -5.79 -33.24
N GLY A 307 -3.58 -5.51 -32.63
CA GLY A 307 -3.06 -4.18 -32.43
C GLY A 307 -3.24 -3.68 -31.01
N MET A 308 -3.33 -2.36 -30.85
CA MET A 308 -3.56 -1.68 -29.59
C MET A 308 -4.97 -1.07 -29.58
N TYR A 309 -5.51 -0.78 -28.41
CA TYR A 309 -6.60 0.20 -28.36
C TYR A 309 -6.03 1.58 -28.70
N GLU A 310 -6.80 2.41 -29.41
CA GLU A 310 -6.45 3.82 -29.57
C GLU A 310 -6.28 4.40 -28.19
N SER A 311 -5.12 5.00 -27.89
CA SER A 311 -4.88 5.64 -26.60
C SER A 311 -6.09 6.50 -26.29
N ALA A 312 -6.87 6.10 -25.31
CA ALA A 312 -8.01 6.87 -24.91
C ALA A 312 -7.49 8.18 -24.32
N GLY A 313 -7.39 9.21 -25.16
CA GLY A 313 -7.43 10.59 -24.72
C GLY A 313 -8.76 10.91 -24.05
N THR A 314 -9.72 9.97 -23.99
CA THR A 314 -11.03 10.17 -23.36
C THR A 314 -11.71 8.84 -22.98
N ALA A 315 -11.07 8.02 -22.14
CA ALA A 315 -11.80 7.00 -21.37
C ALA A 315 -11.85 7.47 -19.93
N ALA A 316 -13.07 7.78 -19.48
CA ALA A 316 -13.39 8.30 -18.17
C ALA A 316 -12.64 7.57 -17.06
N GLN A 317 -11.82 8.32 -16.32
CA GLN A 317 -11.46 7.92 -14.98
C GLN A 317 -12.74 7.89 -14.13
N PRO A 318 -12.93 6.89 -13.26
CA PRO A 318 -13.84 7.05 -12.13
C PRO A 318 -13.32 8.22 -11.30
N GLY A 319 -14.15 9.25 -11.16
CA GLY A 319 -13.73 10.62 -10.89
C GLY A 319 -12.91 10.84 -9.62
N LEU A 320 -11.84 11.62 -9.77
CA LEU A 320 -11.34 12.53 -8.77
C LEU A 320 -11.36 13.92 -9.42
N ALA A 321 -12.19 14.80 -8.85
CA ALA A 321 -12.41 16.14 -9.35
C ALA A 321 -11.10 16.93 -9.38
N ASN A 322 -10.94 17.68 -10.47
CA ASN A 322 -9.86 18.64 -10.68
C ASN A 322 -9.86 19.70 -9.57
N ASP A 323 -8.66 20.09 -9.15
CA ASP A 323 -8.37 21.51 -8.99
C ASP A 323 -6.99 21.78 -9.60
N LYS A 324 -6.95 22.74 -10.52
CA LYS A 324 -5.73 23.22 -11.17
C LYS A 324 -5.35 24.53 -10.52
N ASP A 325 -4.07 24.69 -10.20
CA ASP A 325 -3.34 25.90 -10.57
C ASP A 325 -1.81 25.63 -10.66
N THR A 326 -1.29 25.78 -11.89
CA THR A 326 -0.16 26.64 -12.32
C THR A 326 1.07 26.72 -11.37
N ASP A 327 2.35 26.51 -11.72
CA ASP A 327 3.13 26.82 -12.93
C ASP A 327 4.60 26.30 -12.80
N VAL A 328 5.36 26.28 -13.91
CA VAL A 328 6.85 26.22 -14.14
C VAL A 328 7.67 25.16 -13.35
N GLY A 329 8.30 24.14 -13.94
CA GLY A 329 9.20 24.14 -15.09
C GLY A 329 10.67 24.16 -14.65
N THR A 330 11.35 23.01 -14.54
CA THR A 330 12.80 22.86 -14.77
C THR A 330 13.17 21.37 -14.89
N ARG A 331 13.76 21.01 -16.04
CA ARG A 331 14.43 19.72 -16.28
C ARG A 331 15.73 19.65 -15.50
N THR A 332 15.96 18.57 -14.77
CA THR A 332 17.32 18.03 -14.57
C THR A 332 17.29 16.50 -14.55
N ASN A 333 18.22 15.92 -15.31
CA ASN A 333 18.52 14.50 -15.33
C ASN A 333 19.24 14.13 -14.03
N ALA A 334 18.74 13.13 -13.30
CA ALA A 334 19.51 12.45 -12.27
C ALA A 334 19.30 10.94 -12.41
N ARG A 335 20.43 10.22 -12.32
CA ARG A 335 20.55 8.77 -12.42
C ARG A 335 19.82 8.11 -11.26
N GLU A 336 19.05 7.07 -11.56
CA GLU A 336 18.45 6.19 -10.56
C GLU A 336 19.54 5.23 -10.04
N ASP A 337 20.14 5.58 -8.90
CA ASP A 337 20.88 4.62 -8.08
C ASP A 337 19.88 3.92 -7.15
N ASP A 338 19.76 2.61 -7.37
CA ASP A 338 18.86 1.68 -6.68
C ASP A 338 19.42 1.38 -5.29
N VAL A 339 19.13 2.25 -4.30
CA VAL A 339 19.44 2.02 -2.89
C VAL A 339 18.13 1.71 -2.15
N ARG A 340 18.01 0.44 -1.77
CA ARG A 340 16.79 -0.12 -1.21
C ARG A 340 16.85 -0.13 0.32
N SER A 341 16.15 0.79 0.93
CA SER A 341 15.94 0.89 2.38
C SER A 341 15.02 -0.25 2.84
N ARG A 342 15.40 -0.96 3.91
CA ARG A 342 14.60 -2.07 4.47
C ARG A 342 13.57 -1.47 5.43
N SER A 343 12.29 -1.53 5.07
CA SER A 343 11.19 -1.07 5.92
C SER A 343 10.91 -2.01 7.10
N ALA A 344 10.30 -1.44 8.15
CA ALA A 344 10.09 -2.08 9.44
C ALA A 344 8.60 -2.12 9.81
N SER A 345 8.06 -3.34 9.92
CA SER A 345 6.68 -3.59 10.36
C SER A 345 6.32 -2.88 11.67
N LEU A 346 5.11 -2.31 11.74
CA LEU A 346 4.67 -1.43 12.84
C LEU A 346 3.66 -2.14 13.76
N SER A 347 3.61 -1.79 15.05
CA SER A 347 2.63 -2.36 16.01
C SER A 347 2.18 -1.31 17.02
N VAL A 348 0.90 -1.34 17.45
CA VAL A 348 0.32 -0.40 18.43
C VAL A 348 -0.18 -1.17 19.67
N MET A 349 0.10 -0.71 20.90
CA MET A 349 -0.24 -1.40 22.16
C MET A 349 -0.76 -0.45 23.27
N THR A 350 -1.64 -0.92 24.19
CA THR A 350 -2.12 -0.14 25.37
C THR A 350 -1.83 -0.71 26.75
N ASN A 351 -1.96 0.17 27.77
CA ASN A 351 -2.06 -0.05 29.22
C ASN A 351 -3.46 0.36 29.78
N ILE A 352 -3.95 -0.24 30.86
CA ILE A 352 -5.22 0.13 31.55
C ILE A 352 -4.93 0.95 32.79
N ASP A 353 -5.71 2.00 33.02
CA ASP A 353 -6.07 2.41 34.37
C ASP A 353 -7.48 3.01 34.43
N THR A 354 -8.27 2.47 35.35
CA THR A 354 -9.38 3.16 35.99
C THR A 354 -8.86 3.80 37.28
N ASN A 355 -8.89 5.13 37.42
CA ASN A 355 -9.60 5.77 38.53
C ASN A 355 -9.58 7.31 38.54
N THR A 356 -10.74 7.80 38.93
CA THR A 356 -11.24 9.15 39.21
C THR A 356 -10.65 9.78 40.49
N SER A 357 -10.53 11.11 40.55
CA SER A 357 -10.84 11.92 41.75
C SER A 357 -11.02 13.41 41.35
N LEU A 358 -12.26 13.93 41.32
CA LEU A 358 -13.04 14.56 42.40
C LEU A 358 -12.72 16.05 42.63
N GLY A 359 -13.71 16.89 42.27
CA GLY A 359 -13.89 18.25 42.77
C GLY A 359 -15.29 18.32 43.41
N SER A 360 -15.30 18.66 44.69
CA SER A 360 -16.39 18.61 45.66
C SER A 360 -17.61 19.47 45.32
N ARG A 361 -18.80 19.06 45.81
CA ARG A 361 -19.86 19.98 46.22
C ARG A 361 -20.81 19.37 47.26
N ASP A 362 -21.29 20.28 48.10
CA ASP A 362 -21.89 20.14 49.43
C ASP A 362 -23.21 19.36 49.57
N SER A 363 -23.39 18.80 50.79
CA SER A 363 -24.59 18.69 51.66
C SER A 363 -25.88 19.37 51.16
N GLU A 364 -27.11 18.84 51.24
CA GLU A 364 -27.86 18.24 52.37
C GLU A 364 -29.20 17.58 51.84
N PRO A 365 -30.08 16.97 52.68
CA PRO A 365 -30.86 15.76 52.33
C PRO A 365 -32.39 15.94 52.22
N ALA A 366 -33.09 14.91 51.73
CA ALA A 366 -34.49 14.62 52.10
C ALA A 366 -34.93 13.17 51.81
N ASN A 367 -35.18 12.42 52.90
CA ASN A 367 -36.25 11.45 53.20
C ASN A 367 -36.95 10.60 52.11
N GLY A 368 -37.18 9.33 52.48
CA GLY A 368 -38.25 8.48 51.91
C GLY A 368 -37.81 7.04 51.63
N ASP A 369 -37.45 6.23 52.63
CA ASP A 369 -38.33 5.25 53.28
C ASP A 369 -38.64 3.96 52.46
N VAL A 370 -38.13 2.83 52.99
CA VAL A 370 -38.82 1.53 53.16
C VAL A 370 -39.16 0.68 51.91
N SER A 371 -38.37 -0.39 51.67
CA SER A 371 -38.75 -1.80 51.94
C SER A 371 -38.08 -2.86 51.06
N ARG A 372 -37.35 -3.77 51.73
CA ARG A 372 -37.38 -5.24 51.63
C ARG A 372 -37.46 -5.90 50.22
N GLY A 373 -36.29 -6.35 49.75
CA GLY A 373 -35.88 -7.76 49.77
C GLY A 373 -36.50 -8.75 48.76
N HIS A 374 -35.65 -9.42 47.97
CA HIS A 374 -35.57 -10.89 47.96
C HIS A 374 -34.36 -11.42 47.18
N LYS A 375 -33.89 -12.57 47.65
CA LYS A 375 -32.80 -13.41 47.13
C LYS A 375 -33.14 -13.98 45.75
N GLY A 376 -32.10 -14.23 44.94
CA GLY A 376 -32.20 -15.05 43.73
C GLY A 376 -30.84 -15.34 43.12
N ARG A 377 -30.19 -16.40 43.61
CA ARG A 377 -28.96 -17.03 43.12
C ARG A 377 -29.37 -18.15 42.16
N ILE A 378 -28.92 -18.20 40.91
CA ILE A 378 -28.82 -19.46 40.13
C ILE A 378 -27.58 -19.41 39.21
N CYS A 379 -26.86 -20.53 39.23
CA CYS A 379 -25.60 -20.85 38.58
C CYS A 379 -25.74 -21.28 37.12
N GLU A 380 -24.59 -21.21 36.42
CA GLU A 380 -24.00 -22.19 35.49
C GLU A 380 -24.87 -23.03 34.55
N GLY A 381 -24.46 -22.97 33.27
CA GLY A 381 -24.55 -24.00 32.24
C GLY A 381 -23.40 -23.82 31.27
#